data_AF-A0AAD8XV54-F1
#
_entry.id   AF-A0AAD8XV54-F1
#
_cell.length_a   1.000
_cell.length_b   1.000
_cell.length_c   1.000
_cell.angle_alpha   90.00
_cell.angle_beta   90.00
_cell.angle_gamma   90.00
#
_symmetry.space_group_name_H-M   'P 1'
#
loop_
_entity.id
_entity.type
_entity.pdbx_description
1 polymer ?
#
loop_
_entity_poly.entity_id
_entity_poly.type
_entity_poly.pdbx_seq_one_letter_code
_entity_poly.pdbx_strand_id
1 'polypeptide(L)'
;MQTLLGGTGGQYEAVAVDDRGINPVFFVTEDKWNGALRRVESSCSGWGALHGTRNGCTLDTKYLRLRPNQDPPSFTWVTDKGVGKTSAANHFPNSEGIAFHNGKLSFVSKTKKEMFTLDLDEETYEEERTGLKFRGKGSFKGQPDQTLDDLDSNYMYFTEEDGIGVGVYARHDKDGCYSTLFEDNGARKGDETVGTATSPDGTRLYVGFQGSGELFVVERKDKGRF
;
A
#
# COMPACT_ATOMS: atom_id res chain seq x y z
N MET A 1 -19.12 12.88 13.45
CA MET A 1 -18.63 13.15 12.08
C MET A 1 -18.21 11.80 11.51
N GLN A 2 -18.84 11.33 10.44
CA GLN A 2 -18.54 10.04 9.82
C GLN A 2 -17.84 10.30 8.48
N THR A 3 -16.73 9.59 8.23
CA THR A 3 -16.09 9.61 6.91
C THR A 3 -16.99 8.91 5.90
N LEU A 4 -17.15 9.50 4.72
CA LEU A 4 -17.92 8.90 3.62
C LEU A 4 -17.15 7.78 2.92
N LEU A 5 -15.82 7.72 3.06
CA LEU A 5 -14.94 6.71 2.45
C LEU A 5 -15.32 5.29 2.88
N GLY A 6 -15.59 5.13 4.18
CA GLY A 6 -15.93 3.83 4.77
C GLY A 6 -17.35 3.35 4.46
N GLY A 7 -18.25 4.24 4.02
CA GLY A 7 -19.66 3.93 3.77
C GLY A 7 -20.31 3.16 4.93
N THR A 8 -20.91 2.00 4.61
CA THR A 8 -21.55 1.09 5.57
C THR A 8 -20.58 0.11 6.24
N GLY A 9 -19.27 0.30 6.09
CA GLY A 9 -18.22 -0.62 6.56
C GLY A 9 -17.56 -1.45 5.45
N GLY A 10 -16.51 -2.16 5.84
CA GLY A 10 -15.62 -2.95 4.98
C GLY A 10 -14.42 -3.42 5.81
N GLN A 11 -13.67 -4.40 5.31
CA GLN A 11 -12.37 -4.78 5.90
C GLN A 11 -11.30 -3.87 5.31
N TYR A 12 -11.45 -2.56 5.50
CA TYR A 12 -10.54 -1.57 4.92
C TYR A 12 -9.19 -1.64 5.59
N GLU A 13 -8.13 -1.59 4.80
CA GLU A 13 -6.78 -1.74 5.30
C GLU A 13 -6.01 -0.42 5.23
N ALA A 14 -5.67 0.04 4.02
CA ALA A 14 -4.87 1.23 3.83
C ALA A 14 -5.52 2.21 2.83
N VAL A 15 -5.03 3.45 2.87
CA VAL A 15 -5.47 4.52 1.97
C VAL A 15 -4.27 5.25 1.35
N ALA A 16 -4.31 5.44 0.04
CA ALA A 16 -3.41 6.32 -0.69
C ALA A 16 -4.20 7.47 -1.32
N VAL A 17 -3.52 8.58 -1.60
CA VAL A 17 -4.15 9.79 -2.16
C VAL A 17 -3.36 10.27 -3.37
N ASP A 18 -4.02 10.40 -4.51
CA ASP A 18 -3.54 11.23 -5.62
C ASP A 18 -4.12 12.63 -5.46
N ASP A 19 -3.26 13.59 -5.14
CA ASP A 19 -3.58 15.01 -4.93
C ASP A 19 -2.99 15.92 -6.02
N ARG A 20 -2.59 15.35 -7.17
CA ARG A 20 -2.08 16.14 -8.31
C ARG A 20 -3.15 17.07 -8.90
N GLY A 21 -4.42 16.72 -8.74
CA GLY A 21 -5.58 17.49 -9.21
C GLY A 21 -6.17 18.43 -8.15
N ILE A 22 -7.13 19.27 -8.57
CA ILE A 22 -7.86 20.17 -7.65
C ILE A 22 -8.64 19.37 -6.59
N ASN A 23 -9.20 18.24 -7.00
CA ASN A 23 -9.94 17.34 -6.11
C ASN A 23 -9.11 16.07 -5.87
N PRO A 24 -8.94 15.65 -4.61
CA PRO A 24 -8.18 14.45 -4.30
C PRO A 24 -8.93 13.19 -4.76
N VAL A 25 -8.14 12.20 -5.20
CA VAL A 25 -8.60 10.84 -5.48
C VAL A 25 -8.03 9.91 -4.42
N PHE A 26 -8.92 9.23 -3.69
CA PHE A 26 -8.53 8.28 -2.65
C PHE A 26 -8.57 6.87 -3.19
N PHE A 27 -7.56 6.08 -2.86
CA PHE A 27 -7.50 4.66 -3.16
C PHE A 27 -7.54 3.87 -1.87
N VAL A 28 -8.37 2.83 -1.82
CA VAL A 28 -8.60 2.07 -0.59
C VAL A 28 -8.48 0.59 -0.88
N THR A 29 -7.65 -0.09 -0.11
CA THR A 29 -7.52 -1.55 -0.11
C THR A 29 -8.45 -2.18 0.92
N GLU A 30 -8.76 -3.46 0.72
CA GLU A 30 -9.52 -4.24 1.69
C GLU A 30 -8.80 -5.57 1.98
N ASP A 31 -8.42 -5.83 3.24
CA ASP A 31 -7.90 -7.12 3.71
C ASP A 31 -9.06 -8.14 3.75
N LYS A 32 -9.38 -8.59 2.54
CA LYS A 32 -10.34 -9.65 2.30
C LYS A 32 -9.94 -10.35 1.02
N TRP A 33 -10.15 -11.66 0.99
CA TRP A 33 -9.93 -12.48 -0.21
C TRP A 33 -10.52 -11.86 -1.49
N ASN A 34 -11.69 -11.24 -1.42
CA ASN A 34 -12.32 -10.53 -2.53
C ASN A 34 -12.54 -9.04 -2.24
N GLY A 35 -11.68 -8.43 -1.43
CA GLY A 35 -11.68 -7.01 -1.11
C GLY A 35 -11.42 -6.19 -2.37
N ALA A 36 -12.43 -5.46 -2.84
CA ALA A 36 -12.30 -4.70 -4.08
C ALA A 36 -11.54 -3.41 -3.82
N LEU A 37 -10.37 -3.22 -4.45
CA LEU A 37 -9.64 -1.96 -4.40
C LEU A 37 -10.51 -0.86 -5.00
N ARG A 38 -10.72 0.21 -4.23
CA ARG A 38 -11.61 1.31 -4.56
C ARG A 38 -10.84 2.52 -5.03
N ARG A 39 -11.39 3.22 -6.00
CA ARG A 39 -11.03 4.59 -6.38
C ARG A 39 -12.20 5.48 -6.03
N VAL A 40 -11.96 6.48 -5.20
CA VAL A 40 -12.98 7.37 -4.65
C VAL A 40 -12.62 8.80 -5.01
N GLU A 41 -13.39 9.40 -5.91
CA GLU A 41 -13.23 10.80 -6.28
C GLU A 41 -14.19 11.66 -5.48
N SER A 42 -13.70 12.76 -4.91
CA SER A 42 -14.56 13.78 -4.31
C SER A 42 -14.87 14.89 -5.31
N SER A 43 -16.09 15.43 -5.27
CA SER A 43 -16.41 16.69 -5.96
C SER A 43 -15.89 17.93 -5.22
N CYS A 44 -15.29 17.74 -4.04
CA CYS A 44 -14.78 18.78 -3.16
C CYS A 44 -13.28 18.60 -2.89
N SER A 45 -12.63 19.67 -2.44
CA SER A 45 -11.22 19.68 -2.05
C SER A 45 -11.01 20.00 -0.56
N GLY A 46 -9.78 19.75 -0.09
CA GLY A 46 -9.34 20.02 1.29
C GLY A 46 -9.97 19.12 2.35
N TRP A 47 -9.87 19.53 3.62
CA TRP A 47 -10.33 18.76 4.78
C TRP A 47 -11.77 18.24 4.67
N GLY A 48 -12.64 18.94 3.92
CA GLY A 48 -14.04 18.57 3.74
C GLY A 48 -14.30 17.44 2.73
N ALA A 49 -13.31 17.04 1.92
CA ALA A 49 -13.51 16.16 0.77
C ALA A 49 -14.12 14.79 1.15
N LEU A 50 -13.91 14.32 2.39
CA LEU A 50 -14.41 13.05 2.91
C LEU A 50 -15.53 13.19 3.96
N HIS A 51 -16.00 14.41 4.24
CA HIS A 51 -16.97 14.67 5.30
C HIS A 51 -18.34 15.07 4.74
N GLY A 52 -19.34 14.21 4.95
CA GLY A 52 -20.71 14.43 4.45
C GLY A 52 -21.46 15.62 5.03
N THR A 53 -20.90 16.30 6.04
CA THR A 53 -21.53 17.47 6.69
C THR A 53 -21.21 18.80 6.02
N ARG A 54 -20.49 18.83 4.88
CA ARG A 54 -20.37 20.03 4.05
C ARG A 54 -21.31 19.92 2.84
N ASN A 55 -22.28 20.84 2.81
CA ASN A 55 -23.26 21.10 1.76
C ASN A 55 -22.76 20.75 0.33
N GLY A 56 -23.20 19.61 -0.22
CA GLY A 56 -23.10 19.31 -1.65
C GLY A 56 -21.90 18.49 -2.13
N CYS A 57 -20.99 18.06 -1.24
CA CYS A 57 -19.91 17.15 -1.65
C CYS A 57 -20.48 15.77 -2.00
N THR A 58 -20.05 15.21 -3.14
CA THR A 58 -20.41 13.88 -3.62
C THR A 58 -19.16 13.05 -3.77
N LEU A 59 -19.26 11.75 -3.48
CA LEU A 59 -18.21 10.79 -3.78
C LEU A 59 -18.63 9.90 -4.94
N ASP A 60 -17.79 9.79 -5.96
CA ASP A 60 -17.90 8.76 -6.99
C ASP A 60 -16.95 7.61 -6.65
N THR A 61 -17.48 6.39 -6.56
CA THR A 61 -16.69 5.21 -6.21
C THR A 61 -16.67 4.22 -7.36
N LYS A 62 -15.47 3.90 -7.83
CA LYS A 62 -15.19 2.85 -8.81
C LYS A 62 -14.27 1.79 -8.21
N TYR A 63 -14.17 0.66 -8.88
CA TYR A 63 -13.44 -0.51 -8.42
C TYR A 63 -12.44 -0.96 -9.48
N LEU A 64 -11.28 -1.42 -9.04
CA LEU A 64 -10.22 -1.88 -9.93
C LEU A 64 -10.61 -3.18 -10.65
N ARG A 65 -10.44 -3.20 -11.96
CA ARG A 65 -10.48 -4.40 -12.80
C ARG A 65 -9.18 -4.52 -13.58
N LEU A 66 -8.37 -5.53 -13.26
CA LEU A 66 -7.18 -5.87 -14.03
C LEU A 66 -7.54 -6.63 -15.32
N ARG A 67 -6.70 -6.47 -16.33
CA ARG A 67 -6.81 -7.09 -17.66
C ARG A 67 -5.44 -7.68 -18.04
N PRO A 68 -5.07 -8.83 -17.45
CA PRO A 68 -3.75 -9.43 -17.65
C PRO A 68 -3.48 -9.90 -19.09
N ASN A 69 -4.52 -10.16 -19.87
CA ASN A 69 -4.41 -10.69 -21.23
C ASN A 69 -4.22 -9.60 -22.31
N GLN A 70 -3.83 -8.39 -21.90
CA GLN A 70 -3.45 -7.31 -22.82
C GLN A 70 -1.93 -7.18 -22.87
N ASP A 71 -1.40 -6.57 -23.93
CA ASP A 71 0.03 -6.31 -24.11
C ASP A 71 0.25 -4.81 -24.41
N PRO A 72 0.71 -4.02 -23.42
CA PRO A 72 1.02 -4.43 -22.04
C PRO A 72 -0.24 -4.74 -21.20
N PRO A 73 -0.11 -5.45 -20.07
CA PRO A 73 -1.20 -5.63 -19.11
C PRO A 73 -1.78 -4.28 -18.67
N SER A 74 -3.10 -4.21 -18.57
CA SER A 74 -3.81 -2.96 -18.28
C SER A 74 -4.86 -3.11 -17.20
N PHE A 75 -5.46 -2.00 -16.82
CA PHE A 75 -6.57 -2.01 -15.88
C PHE A 75 -7.65 -1.00 -16.28
N THR A 76 -8.81 -1.11 -15.63
CA THR A 76 -9.87 -0.10 -15.74
C THR A 76 -10.61 0.06 -14.43
N TRP A 77 -11.20 1.23 -14.23
CA TRP A 77 -12.10 1.52 -13.12
C TRP A 77 -13.55 1.26 -13.51
N VAL A 78 -14.24 0.37 -12.80
CA VAL A 78 -15.63 -0.01 -13.07
C VAL A 78 -16.55 0.40 -11.92
N THR A 79 -17.81 0.73 -12.21
CA THR A 79 -18.80 1.07 -11.16
C THR A 79 -19.40 -0.16 -10.49
N ASP A 80 -19.33 -1.32 -11.14
CA ASP A 80 -19.81 -2.59 -10.60
C ASP A 80 -18.84 -3.16 -9.56
N LYS A 81 -19.26 -3.11 -8.28
CA LYS A 81 -18.50 -3.69 -7.16
C LYS A 81 -18.26 -5.19 -7.32
N GLY A 82 -19.21 -5.93 -7.88
CA GLY A 82 -19.08 -7.37 -8.12
C GLY A 82 -17.92 -7.69 -9.06
N VAL A 83 -17.78 -6.93 -10.15
CA VAL A 83 -16.65 -7.06 -11.09
C VAL A 83 -15.32 -6.76 -10.40
N GLY A 84 -15.27 -5.71 -9.57
CA GLY A 84 -14.08 -5.40 -8.76
C GLY A 84 -13.72 -6.51 -7.78
N LYS A 85 -14.70 -7.08 -7.08
CA LYS A 85 -14.50 -8.22 -6.16
C LYS A 85 -13.99 -9.46 -6.88
N THR A 86 -14.50 -9.75 -8.08
CA THR A 86 -14.01 -10.85 -8.91
C THR A 86 -12.57 -10.59 -9.36
N SER A 87 -12.24 -9.36 -9.75
CA SER A 87 -10.86 -8.99 -10.08
C SER A 87 -9.92 -9.21 -8.89
N ALA A 88 -10.31 -8.76 -7.69
CA ALA A 88 -9.53 -8.95 -6.48
C ALA A 88 -9.29 -10.44 -6.18
N ALA A 89 -10.35 -11.24 -6.11
CA ALA A 89 -10.26 -12.68 -5.82
C ALA A 89 -9.33 -13.43 -6.80
N ASN A 90 -9.31 -13.03 -8.07
CA ASN A 90 -8.51 -13.70 -9.09
C ASN A 90 -7.05 -13.20 -9.11
N HIS A 91 -6.84 -11.91 -8.88
CA HIS A 91 -5.56 -11.26 -9.18
C HIS A 91 -4.82 -10.77 -7.94
N PHE A 92 -5.50 -10.17 -6.96
CA PHE A 92 -4.88 -9.54 -5.79
C PHE A 92 -5.70 -9.78 -4.50
N PRO A 93 -5.90 -11.04 -4.08
CA PRO A 93 -6.66 -11.33 -2.87
C PRO A 93 -5.94 -10.82 -1.61
N ASN A 94 -6.70 -10.27 -0.65
CA ASN A 94 -6.17 -9.68 0.59
C ASN A 94 -5.17 -8.56 0.26
N SER A 95 -5.69 -7.48 -0.34
CA SER A 95 -4.87 -6.32 -0.65
C SER A 95 -4.60 -5.52 0.63
N GLU A 96 -3.34 -5.19 0.90
CA GLU A 96 -2.93 -4.52 2.15
C GLU A 96 -2.41 -3.10 1.87
N GLY A 97 -1.15 -2.81 2.23
CA GLY A 97 -0.48 -1.54 2.01
C GLY A 97 -0.66 -1.02 0.59
N ILE A 98 -0.90 0.28 0.50
CA ILE A 98 -1.07 1.03 -0.74
C ILE A 98 -0.37 2.39 -0.62
N ALA A 99 0.34 2.78 -1.66
CA ALA A 99 1.06 4.03 -1.73
C ALA A 99 0.92 4.66 -3.12
N PHE A 100 0.87 5.99 -3.15
CA PHE A 100 0.83 6.77 -4.38
C PHE A 100 2.09 7.61 -4.48
N HIS A 101 2.77 7.55 -5.63
CA HIS A 101 3.96 8.34 -5.90
C HIS A 101 4.10 8.60 -7.41
N ASN A 102 4.25 9.87 -7.81
CA ASN A 102 4.50 10.28 -9.21
C ASN A 102 3.60 9.62 -10.26
N GLY A 103 2.28 9.61 -10.03
CA GLY A 103 1.31 9.03 -10.98
C GLY A 103 1.22 7.51 -10.95
N LYS A 104 1.98 6.85 -10.06
CA LYS A 104 1.92 5.41 -9.85
C LYS A 104 1.23 5.09 -8.53
N LEU A 105 0.40 4.04 -8.57
CA LEU A 105 -0.26 3.49 -7.40
C LEU A 105 0.24 2.07 -7.15
N SER A 106 0.99 1.89 -6.07
CA SER A 106 1.59 0.61 -5.72
C SER A 106 0.84 0.01 -4.53
N PHE A 107 0.45 -1.26 -4.64
CA PHE A 107 -0.20 -1.98 -3.54
C PHE A 107 0.22 -3.44 -3.51
N VAL A 108 0.05 -4.10 -2.37
CA VAL A 108 0.45 -5.50 -2.19
C VAL A 108 -0.74 -6.43 -2.02
N SER A 109 -0.54 -7.68 -2.42
CA SER A 109 -1.44 -8.81 -2.21
C SER A 109 -0.78 -9.77 -1.21
N LYS A 110 -1.32 -9.81 0.00
CA LYS A 110 -0.82 -10.61 1.13
C LYS A 110 -0.79 -12.09 0.80
N THR A 111 -1.85 -12.59 0.17
CA THR A 111 -1.99 -14.03 -0.10
C THR A 111 -1.12 -14.47 -1.28
N LYS A 112 -0.88 -13.61 -2.29
CA LYS A 112 0.00 -13.95 -3.41
C LYS A 112 1.46 -13.60 -3.20
N LYS A 113 1.78 -12.73 -2.24
CA LYS A 113 3.13 -12.18 -2.01
C LYS A 113 3.62 -11.42 -3.25
N GLU A 114 2.74 -10.59 -3.79
CA GLU A 114 2.95 -9.81 -5.01
C GLU A 114 2.69 -8.34 -4.73
N MET A 115 3.48 -7.47 -5.35
CA MET A 115 3.21 -6.04 -5.47
C MET A 115 2.72 -5.75 -6.88
N PHE A 116 1.70 -4.91 -6.98
CA PHE A 116 1.16 -4.38 -8.22
C PHE A 116 1.46 -2.89 -8.27
N THR A 117 2.02 -2.41 -9.39
CA THR A 117 2.24 -0.98 -9.64
C THR A 117 1.37 -0.57 -10.83
N LEU A 118 0.35 0.24 -10.57
CA LEU A 118 -0.51 0.79 -11.61
C LEU A 118 0.07 2.13 -12.09
N ASP A 119 0.28 2.27 -13.39
CA ASP A 119 0.51 3.57 -14.02
C ASP A 119 -0.86 4.21 -14.29
N LEU A 120 -1.19 5.26 -13.52
CA LEU A 120 -2.52 5.88 -13.59
C LEU A 120 -2.70 6.74 -14.84
N ASP A 121 -1.62 7.14 -15.51
CA ASP A 121 -1.67 8.00 -16.68
C ASP A 121 -1.78 7.16 -17.97
N GLU A 122 -1.08 6.02 -18.02
CA GLU A 122 -1.12 5.07 -19.16
C GLU A 122 -2.19 3.97 -19.03
N GLU A 123 -2.84 3.85 -17.86
CA GLU A 123 -3.78 2.75 -17.52
C GLU A 123 -3.18 1.34 -17.68
N THR A 124 -1.86 1.22 -17.48
CA THR A 124 -1.10 -0.04 -17.53
C THR A 124 -0.65 -0.48 -16.15
N TYR A 125 -0.27 -1.74 -15.99
CA TYR A 125 0.32 -2.18 -14.72
C TYR A 125 1.43 -3.19 -14.91
N GLU A 126 2.31 -3.23 -13.91
CA GLU A 126 3.28 -4.30 -13.71
C GLU A 126 3.02 -5.00 -12.37
N GLU A 127 3.44 -6.25 -12.29
CA GLU A 127 3.38 -7.05 -11.06
C GLU A 127 4.76 -7.67 -10.79
N GLU A 128 5.14 -7.76 -9.52
CA GLU A 128 6.34 -8.45 -9.11
C GLU A 128 6.13 -9.22 -7.81
N ARG A 129 6.86 -10.31 -7.64
CA ARG A 129 6.89 -11.05 -6.38
C ARG A 129 7.73 -10.30 -5.36
N THR A 130 7.15 -10.03 -4.18
CA THR A 130 7.87 -9.33 -3.11
C THR A 130 9.05 -10.16 -2.61
N GLY A 131 10.15 -9.48 -2.27
CA GLY A 131 11.34 -10.13 -1.69
C GLY A 131 12.19 -10.98 -2.63
N LEU A 132 11.85 -11.10 -3.92
CA LEU A 132 12.51 -12.05 -4.83
C LEU A 132 13.95 -11.65 -5.19
N LYS A 133 14.22 -10.35 -5.37
CA LYS A 133 15.55 -9.81 -5.70
C LYS A 133 16.14 -9.19 -4.44
N PHE A 134 17.15 -9.80 -3.84
CA PHE A 134 17.64 -9.37 -2.54
C PHE A 134 19.12 -8.95 -2.56
N ARG A 135 19.44 -7.86 -1.86
CA ARG A 135 20.81 -7.39 -1.60
C ARG A 135 21.15 -7.61 -0.12
N GLY A 136 22.33 -8.15 0.14
CA GLY A 136 22.82 -8.36 1.50
C GLY A 136 22.22 -9.59 2.19
N LYS A 137 21.94 -9.47 3.49
CA LYS A 137 21.45 -10.55 4.37
C LYS A 137 19.98 -10.32 4.76
N GLY A 138 19.34 -11.36 5.28
CA GLY A 138 17.92 -11.38 5.65
C GLY A 138 17.05 -11.87 4.49
N SER A 139 15.74 -11.97 4.70
CA SER A 139 14.85 -12.47 3.67
C SER A 139 13.39 -12.07 3.90
N PHE A 140 12.81 -11.35 2.94
CA PHE A 140 11.37 -11.10 2.90
C PHE A 140 10.66 -12.35 2.33
N LYS A 141 10.17 -13.23 3.22
CA LYS A 141 9.59 -14.54 2.88
C LYS A 141 8.12 -14.67 3.24
N GLY A 142 7.66 -13.88 4.19
CA GLY A 142 6.31 -13.77 4.68
C GLY A 142 5.40 -13.01 3.75
N GLN A 143 4.24 -12.66 4.28
CA GLN A 143 3.22 -11.97 3.54
C GLN A 143 3.49 -10.46 3.63
N PRO A 144 3.46 -9.72 2.52
CA PRO A 144 3.56 -8.27 2.58
C PRO A 144 2.30 -7.71 3.24
N ASP A 145 2.51 -6.75 4.13
CA ASP A 145 1.44 -6.04 4.85
C ASP A 145 1.46 -4.55 4.45
N GLN A 146 2.04 -3.64 5.22
CA GLN A 146 2.04 -2.21 4.90
C GLN A 146 3.13 -1.87 3.87
N THR A 147 2.85 -0.83 3.07
CA THR A 147 3.81 -0.18 2.19
C THR A 147 3.88 1.31 2.47
N LEU A 148 5.09 1.86 2.40
CA LEU A 148 5.34 3.30 2.50
C LEU A 148 6.22 3.73 1.34
N ASP A 149 5.75 4.70 0.57
CA ASP A 149 6.51 5.37 -0.46
C ASP A 149 6.60 6.85 -0.06
N ASP A 150 7.75 7.24 0.48
CA ASP A 150 7.95 8.60 0.98
C ASP A 150 8.39 9.54 -0.14
N LEU A 151 7.97 10.81 -0.04
CA LEU A 151 8.35 11.87 -0.96
C LEU A 151 9.87 12.08 -0.91
N ASP A 152 10.52 11.98 -2.08
CA ASP A 152 11.98 12.03 -2.31
C ASP A 152 12.79 10.76 -1.99
N SER A 153 12.13 9.64 -1.69
CA SER A 153 12.83 8.36 -1.56
C SER A 153 13.05 7.71 -2.94
N ASN A 154 14.18 6.98 -3.10
CA ASN A 154 14.32 6.01 -4.20
C ASN A 154 13.90 4.61 -3.73
N TYR A 155 13.16 4.55 -2.62
CA TYR A 155 12.82 3.34 -1.92
C TYR A 155 11.37 3.34 -1.46
N MET A 156 10.73 2.20 -1.67
CA MET A 156 9.50 1.81 -0.99
C MET A 156 9.82 0.89 0.18
N TYR A 157 9.22 1.13 1.34
CA TYR A 157 9.38 0.28 2.52
C TYR A 157 8.20 -0.66 2.67
N PHE A 158 8.47 -1.85 3.19
CA PHE A 158 7.52 -2.92 3.39
C PHE A 158 7.61 -3.44 4.81
N THR A 159 6.46 -3.77 5.37
CA THR A 159 6.36 -4.64 6.54
C THR A 159 5.93 -6.04 6.14
N GLU A 160 6.14 -6.99 7.05
CA GLU A 160 5.90 -8.41 6.83
C GLU A 160 5.11 -9.05 7.98
N GLU A 161 4.19 -9.94 7.57
CA GLU A 161 3.40 -10.81 8.43
C GLU A 161 3.53 -12.26 7.94
N ASP A 162 4.15 -13.16 8.70
CA ASP A 162 3.87 -14.61 8.61
C ASP A 162 4.30 -15.44 9.83
N GLY A 163 4.77 -14.78 10.90
CA GLY A 163 5.21 -15.43 12.13
C GLY A 163 6.48 -16.31 12.02
N ILE A 164 7.14 -16.39 10.86
CA ILE A 164 8.43 -17.07 10.67
C ILE A 164 9.58 -16.08 10.81
N GLY A 165 9.41 -14.88 10.27
CA GLY A 165 10.30 -13.73 10.42
C GLY A 165 9.48 -12.45 10.35
N VAL A 166 9.91 -11.42 11.08
CA VAL A 166 9.29 -10.10 11.07
C VAL A 166 10.39 -9.07 10.85
N GLY A 167 10.16 -8.14 9.94
CA GLY A 167 11.19 -7.23 9.51
C GLY A 167 10.66 -6.09 8.67
N VAL A 168 11.55 -5.13 8.43
CA VAL A 168 11.29 -4.03 7.51
C VAL A 168 12.26 -4.13 6.36
N TYR A 169 11.72 -3.99 5.16
CA TYR A 169 12.46 -4.15 3.92
C TYR A 169 12.31 -2.89 3.09
N ALA A 170 13.39 -2.47 2.42
CA ALA A 170 13.34 -1.42 1.40
C ALA A 170 13.51 -2.05 0.03
N ARG A 171 12.66 -1.66 -0.92
CA ARG A 171 12.77 -1.96 -2.35
C ARG A 171 13.25 -0.71 -3.06
N HIS A 172 14.34 -0.80 -3.79
CA HIS A 172 14.86 0.32 -4.58
C HIS A 172 14.12 0.44 -5.91
N ASP A 173 13.61 1.62 -6.25
CA ASP A 173 12.69 1.81 -7.38
C ASP A 173 13.33 1.53 -8.74
N LYS A 174 14.60 1.88 -8.90
CA LYS A 174 15.31 1.76 -10.18
C LYS A 174 15.51 0.32 -10.64
N ASP A 175 15.71 -0.61 -9.71
CA ASP A 175 16.12 -1.99 -10.03
C ASP A 175 15.23 -3.07 -9.39
N GLY A 176 14.30 -2.66 -8.52
CA GLY A 176 13.41 -3.55 -7.78
C GLY A 176 14.15 -4.45 -6.79
N CYS A 177 15.39 -4.13 -6.41
CA CYS A 177 16.11 -4.92 -5.41
C CYS A 177 15.66 -4.53 -4.01
N TYR A 178 15.31 -5.55 -3.24
CA TYR A 178 15.00 -5.49 -1.83
C TYR A 178 16.27 -5.54 -0.98
N SER A 179 16.24 -4.90 0.18
CA SER A 179 17.27 -4.96 1.22
C SER A 179 16.59 -5.00 2.58
N THR A 180 17.14 -5.77 3.51
CA THR A 180 16.69 -5.78 4.91
C THR A 180 17.18 -4.51 5.61
N LEU A 181 16.27 -3.74 6.22
CA LEU A 181 16.65 -2.71 7.19
C LEU A 181 16.95 -3.36 8.53
N PHE A 182 16.01 -4.18 9.00
CA PHE A 182 16.18 -5.10 10.11
C PHE A 182 15.22 -6.28 9.94
N GLU A 183 15.60 -7.39 10.56
CA GLU A 183 14.80 -8.61 10.66
C GLU A 183 15.01 -9.10 12.11
N ASP A 184 13.93 -9.43 12.80
CA ASP A 184 14.00 -9.98 14.14
C ASP A 184 14.72 -11.34 14.11
N ASN A 185 15.55 -11.60 15.12
CA ASN A 185 16.36 -12.82 15.18
C ASN A 185 15.59 -14.06 15.68
N GLY A 186 14.26 -14.00 15.71
CA GLY A 186 13.36 -15.04 16.21
C GLY A 186 12.86 -14.79 17.64
N ALA A 187 13.30 -13.72 18.31
CA ALA A 187 12.79 -13.32 19.62
C ALA A 187 11.30 -12.92 19.59
N ARG A 188 10.82 -12.44 18.44
CA ARG A 188 9.43 -12.04 18.17
C ARG A 188 8.74 -12.99 17.20
N LYS A 189 9.02 -14.29 17.30
CA LYS A 189 8.36 -15.30 16.47
C LYS A 189 6.84 -15.25 16.68
N GLY A 190 6.09 -15.09 15.58
CA GLY A 190 4.63 -14.96 15.62
C GLY A 190 4.12 -13.53 15.82
N ASP A 191 5.02 -12.54 15.93
CA ASP A 191 4.65 -11.12 15.88
C ASP A 191 4.46 -10.68 14.40
N GLU A 192 4.22 -9.39 14.21
CA GLU A 192 4.04 -8.72 12.92
C GLU A 192 4.65 -7.32 12.99
N THR A 193 5.46 -6.95 12.00
CA THR A 193 5.81 -5.53 11.81
C THR A 193 4.65 -4.83 11.13
N VAL A 194 4.26 -3.66 11.62
CA VAL A 194 3.12 -2.88 11.09
C VAL A 194 3.43 -1.39 11.15
N GLY A 195 2.66 -0.58 10.43
CA GLY A 195 2.62 0.87 10.58
C GLY A 195 3.98 1.56 10.42
N THR A 196 4.28 2.00 9.21
CA THR A 196 5.51 2.71 8.89
C THR A 196 5.28 4.21 8.67
N ALA A 197 6.21 5.03 9.15
CA ALA A 197 6.20 6.47 8.89
C ALA A 197 7.61 7.04 8.96
N THR A 198 7.91 8.09 8.21
CA THR A 198 9.18 8.82 8.27
C THR A 198 9.01 10.14 9.02
N SER A 199 10.10 10.63 9.63
CA SER A 199 10.13 12.02 10.13
C SER A 199 10.11 13.01 8.95
N PRO A 200 9.65 14.26 9.15
CA PRO A 200 9.64 15.26 8.07
C PRO A 200 11.01 15.56 7.45
N ASP A 201 12.10 15.35 8.19
CA ASP A 201 13.47 15.49 7.69
C ASP A 201 14.03 14.18 7.08
N GLY A 202 13.24 13.11 7.06
CA GLY A 202 13.58 11.77 6.57
C GLY A 202 14.60 11.01 7.43
N THR A 203 15.10 11.57 8.54
CA THR A 203 16.22 10.96 9.30
C THR A 203 15.79 9.85 10.27
N ARG A 204 14.48 9.67 10.46
CA ARG A 204 13.90 8.66 11.35
C ARG A 204 12.84 7.87 10.59
N LEU A 205 12.89 6.56 10.71
CA LEU A 205 11.81 5.65 10.34
C LEU A 205 11.16 5.11 11.62
N TYR A 206 9.85 5.23 11.71
CA TYR A 206 9.03 4.67 12.78
C TYR A 206 8.38 3.38 12.28
N VAL A 207 8.36 2.35 13.12
CA VAL A 207 7.74 1.05 12.81
C VAL A 207 7.18 0.42 14.07
N GLY A 208 5.98 -0.12 13.98
CA GLY A 208 5.34 -0.89 15.05
C GLY A 208 5.64 -2.38 14.98
N PHE A 209 5.62 -3.03 16.14
CA PHE A 209 5.41 -4.46 16.26
C PHE A 209 4.05 -4.68 16.91
N GLN A 210 3.13 -5.30 16.18
CA GLN A 210 1.71 -5.31 16.53
C GLN A 210 1.44 -6.16 17.79
N GLY A 211 1.91 -7.40 17.80
CA GLY A 211 1.64 -8.37 18.85
C GLY A 211 2.30 -7.99 20.18
N SER A 212 3.51 -7.43 20.13
CA SER A 212 4.22 -6.93 21.32
C SER A 212 3.78 -5.52 21.75
N GLY A 213 3.11 -4.75 20.88
CA GLY A 213 2.65 -3.40 21.18
C GLY A 213 3.79 -2.37 21.30
N GLU A 214 4.89 -2.60 20.58
CA GLU A 214 6.09 -1.78 20.63
C GLU A 214 6.15 -0.83 19.42
N LEU A 215 6.64 0.40 19.62
CA LEU A 215 6.96 1.33 18.53
C LEU A 215 8.46 1.63 18.55
N PHE A 216 9.12 1.36 17.44
CA PHE A 216 10.56 1.58 17.26
C PHE A 216 10.82 2.86 16.47
N VAL A 217 11.95 3.47 16.76
CA VAL A 217 12.57 4.48 15.91
C VAL A 217 13.89 3.93 15.39
N VAL A 218 14.05 3.92 14.07
CA VAL A 218 15.27 3.54 13.38
C VAL A 218 15.94 4.82 12.91
N GLU A 219 17.20 5.01 13.31
CA GLU A 219 18.03 6.13 12.89
C GLU A 219 19.31 5.61 12.23
N ARG A 220 19.74 6.27 11.16
CA ARG A 220 21.07 6.02 10.61
C ARG A 220 22.12 6.74 11.44
N LYS A 221 23.25 6.09 11.72
CA LYS A 221 24.37 6.70 12.45
C LYS A 221 24.96 7.92 11.74
N ASP A 222 24.92 7.92 10.42
CA ASP A 222 25.38 9.02 9.56
C ASP A 222 24.35 10.16 9.43
N LYS A 223 23.17 10.04 10.08
CA LYS A 223 22.06 10.99 9.98
C LYS A 223 21.55 11.22 8.55
N GLY A 224 21.80 10.26 7.65
CA GLY A 224 21.20 10.25 6.33
C GLY A 224 19.68 10.06 6.39
N ARG A 225 19.01 10.45 5.30
CA ARG A 225 17.58 10.15 5.11
C ARG A 225 17.40 8.64 4.88
N PHE A 226 16.27 8.11 5.30
CA PHE A 226 15.78 6.84 4.83
C PHE A 226 15.36 7.00 3.37
#